data_AF-A0A366LN44-F1
#
_entry.id   AF-A0A366LN44-F1
#
_cell.length_a   1.000
_cell.length_b   1.000
_cell.length_c   1.000
_cell.angle_alpha   90.00
_cell.angle_beta   90.00
_cell.angle_gamma   90.00
#
_symmetry.space_group_name_H-M   'P 1'
#
loop_
_entity.id
_entity.type
_entity.pdbx_description
1 polymer ?
#
loop_
_entity_poly.entity_id
_entity_poly.type
_entity_poly.pdbx_seq_one_letter_code
_entity_poly.pdbx_strand_id
1 'polypeptide(L)'
;MQKDGNLVVYSTGKRPLWSSGTGDTPGAFLAVQGDGNLVIYAKSGEAVWERKASFARLTADRELRPGDYLRSAQRRYRLVMQEDGNLVLQSGGAALWSSKTGGNAGAFAVMQNDGNFVVYSSGEKPLWGTRTAGNPGAFLQVQDDGNMVVYTAGGDPLWSSR
;
A
#
# COMPACT_ATOMS: atom_id res chain seq x y z
N MET A 1 18.72 4.68 -16.02
CA MET A 1 19.29 3.46 -15.42
C MET A 1 20.60 3.16 -16.14
N GLN A 2 21.60 2.67 -15.42
CA GLN A 2 22.92 2.32 -15.95
C GLN A 2 22.92 0.87 -16.47
N LYS A 3 23.94 0.50 -17.24
CA LYS A 3 24.04 -0.84 -17.88
C LYS A 3 24.19 -1.99 -16.87
N ASP A 4 24.75 -1.67 -15.72
CA ASP A 4 25.01 -2.57 -14.60
C ASP A 4 23.73 -2.88 -13.78
N GLY A 5 22.60 -2.22 -14.10
CA GLY A 5 21.33 -2.38 -13.39
C GLY A 5 21.09 -1.36 -12.28
N ASN A 6 22.00 -0.40 -12.09
CA ASN A 6 21.85 0.63 -11.07
C ASN A 6 20.96 1.79 -11.58
N LEU A 7 20.03 2.25 -10.75
CA LEU A 7 19.35 3.53 -10.97
C LEU A 7 20.05 4.60 -10.14
N VAL A 8 20.69 5.54 -10.81
CA VAL A 8 21.41 6.65 -10.18
C VAL A 8 20.75 7.97 -10.55
N VAL A 9 20.45 8.79 -9.55
CA VAL A 9 19.99 10.17 -9.72
C VAL A 9 21.21 11.08 -9.69
N TYR A 10 21.38 11.90 -10.72
CA TYR A 10 22.48 12.85 -10.82
C TYR A 10 22.00 14.29 -10.66
N SER A 11 22.85 15.14 -10.11
CA SER A 11 22.69 16.59 -10.22
C SER A 11 22.86 17.04 -11.68
N THR A 12 22.46 18.26 -12.01
CA THR A 12 22.78 18.89 -13.32
C THR A 12 24.28 18.88 -13.65
N GLY A 13 25.15 18.98 -12.64
CA GLY A 13 26.61 18.85 -12.78
C GLY A 13 27.15 17.41 -12.87
N LYS A 14 26.30 16.40 -13.13
CA LYS A 14 26.65 14.96 -13.22
C LYS A 14 27.26 14.35 -11.94
N ARG A 15 27.13 15.00 -10.79
CA ARG A 15 27.45 14.38 -9.48
C ARG A 15 26.31 13.43 -9.06
N PRO A 16 26.59 12.19 -8.64
CA PRO A 16 25.56 11.31 -8.11
C PRO A 16 24.99 11.88 -6.81
N LEU A 17 23.67 11.92 -6.72
CA LEU A 17 22.91 12.38 -5.55
C LEU A 17 22.34 11.20 -4.75
N TRP A 18 21.99 10.10 -5.43
CA TRP A 18 21.44 8.88 -4.85
C TRP A 18 21.59 7.71 -5.82
N SER A 19 21.70 6.47 -5.31
CA SER A 19 21.62 5.24 -6.12
C SER A 19 20.74 4.18 -5.47
N SER A 20 20.17 3.30 -6.30
CA SER A 20 19.37 2.15 -5.84
C SER A 20 20.19 1.02 -5.22
N GLY A 21 21.52 1.00 -5.47
CA GLY A 21 22.40 -0.06 -4.98
C GLY A 21 22.28 -1.39 -5.73
N THR A 22 21.68 -1.37 -6.92
CA THR A 22 21.38 -2.57 -7.74
C THR A 22 22.38 -2.76 -8.89
N GLY A 23 23.63 -2.31 -8.71
CA GLY A 23 24.67 -2.30 -9.75
C GLY A 23 25.23 -3.67 -10.13
N ASP A 24 24.84 -4.74 -9.45
CA ASP A 24 25.25 -6.11 -9.76
C ASP A 24 24.15 -6.86 -10.53
N THR A 25 23.23 -6.14 -11.18
CA THR A 25 22.07 -6.72 -11.86
C THR A 25 21.96 -6.26 -13.32
N PRO A 26 22.91 -6.61 -14.21
CA PRO A 26 22.89 -6.18 -15.60
C PRO A 26 21.59 -6.56 -16.33
N GLY A 27 21.05 -5.61 -17.09
CA GLY A 27 19.78 -5.78 -17.79
C GLY A 27 18.54 -5.65 -16.90
N ALA A 28 18.70 -5.22 -15.65
CA ALA A 28 17.58 -4.81 -14.83
C ALA A 28 16.83 -3.62 -15.46
N PHE A 29 15.53 -3.53 -15.20
CA PHE A 29 14.66 -2.47 -15.69
C PHE A 29 13.79 -1.90 -14.57
N LEU A 30 13.51 -0.60 -14.69
CA LEU A 30 12.62 0.12 -13.78
C LEU A 30 11.18 0.00 -14.30
N ALA A 31 10.26 -0.42 -13.44
CA ALA A 31 8.85 -0.49 -13.72
C ALA A 31 8.05 0.34 -12.71
N VAL A 32 7.06 1.08 -13.21
CA VAL A 32 5.96 1.57 -12.37
C VAL A 32 4.83 0.57 -12.53
N GLN A 33 4.49 -0.11 -11.44
CA GLN A 33 3.39 -1.05 -11.42
C GLN A 33 2.05 -0.30 -11.35
N GLY A 34 0.95 -0.96 -11.71
CA GLY A 34 -0.39 -0.34 -11.69
C GLY A 34 -0.87 0.10 -10.30
N ASP A 35 -0.17 -0.30 -9.24
CA ASP A 35 -0.36 0.11 -7.84
C ASP A 35 0.46 1.37 -7.47
N GLY A 36 1.26 1.91 -8.39
CA GLY A 36 2.13 3.05 -8.13
C GLY A 36 3.39 2.71 -7.33
N ASN A 37 3.68 1.43 -7.12
CA ASN A 37 4.99 0.95 -6.69
C ASN A 37 6.01 1.22 -7.79
N LEU A 38 7.23 1.57 -7.39
CA LEU A 38 8.37 1.69 -8.27
C LEU A 38 9.29 0.53 -7.97
N VAL A 39 9.43 -0.39 -8.92
CA VAL A 39 10.19 -1.63 -8.76
C VAL A 39 11.34 -1.66 -9.75
N ILE A 40 12.50 -2.12 -9.30
CA ILE A 40 13.61 -2.51 -10.17
C ILE A 40 13.58 -4.04 -10.27
N TYR A 41 13.35 -4.53 -11.48
CA TYR A 41 13.35 -5.95 -11.80
C TYR A 41 14.69 -6.35 -12.40
N ALA A 42 15.22 -7.50 -12.00
CA ALA A 42 16.27 -8.18 -12.75
C ALA A 42 15.74 -8.62 -14.12
N LYS A 43 16.65 -8.94 -15.05
CA LYS A 43 16.29 -9.48 -16.36
C LYS A 43 15.43 -10.76 -16.27
N SER A 44 15.57 -11.52 -15.18
CA SER A 44 14.77 -12.72 -14.89
C SER A 44 13.31 -12.42 -14.53
N GLY A 45 12.97 -11.17 -14.21
CA GLY A 45 11.65 -10.76 -13.69
C GLY A 45 11.55 -10.75 -12.16
N GLU A 46 12.62 -11.08 -11.44
CA GLU A 46 12.68 -10.98 -9.98
C GLU A 46 12.85 -9.52 -9.52
N ALA A 47 12.11 -9.10 -8.49
CA ALA A 47 12.26 -7.76 -7.91
C ALA A 47 13.54 -7.70 -7.06
N VAL A 48 14.49 -6.86 -7.46
CA VAL A 48 15.76 -6.66 -6.72
C VAL A 48 15.76 -5.41 -5.84
N TRP A 49 14.82 -4.51 -6.10
CA TRP A 49 14.49 -3.38 -5.22
C TRP A 49 13.07 -2.94 -5.46
N GLU A 50 12.38 -2.50 -4.42
CA GLU A 50 11.05 -1.92 -4.52
C GLU A 50 10.89 -0.75 -3.56
N ARG A 51 10.07 0.21 -3.97
CA ARG A 51 9.58 1.26 -3.08
C ARG A 51 8.29 0.80 -2.44
N LYS A 52 8.34 0.09 -1.29
CA LYS A 52 7.14 -0.29 -0.50
C LYS A 52 6.03 0.76 -0.62
N ALA A 53 5.03 0.47 -1.45
CA ALA A 53 4.18 1.48 -2.04
C ALA A 53 3.43 2.22 -0.93
N SER A 54 3.41 3.54 -1.00
CA SER A 54 2.50 4.34 -0.21
C SER A 54 1.37 4.75 -1.13
N PHE A 55 0.23 4.09 -1.06
CA PHE A 55 -0.92 4.55 -1.81
C PHE A 55 -1.58 5.72 -1.06
N ALA A 56 -2.01 6.73 -1.82
CA ALA A 56 -2.87 7.78 -1.30
C ALA A 56 -4.31 7.27 -1.09
N ARG A 57 -4.72 6.26 -1.88
CA ARG A 57 -6.04 5.60 -1.84
C ARG A 57 -5.90 4.14 -2.23
N LEU A 58 -6.76 3.27 -1.69
CA LEU A 58 -6.91 1.88 -2.12
C LEU A 58 -8.20 1.77 -2.94
N THR A 59 -8.07 1.53 -4.24
CA THR A 59 -9.20 1.38 -5.17
C THR A 59 -9.69 -0.06 -5.22
N ALA A 60 -10.85 -0.29 -5.83
CA ALA A 60 -11.37 -1.63 -6.11
C ALA A 60 -10.30 -2.62 -6.61
N ASP A 61 -10.40 -3.85 -6.12
CA ASP A 61 -9.53 -5.01 -6.35
C ASP A 61 -8.06 -4.85 -5.93
N ARG A 62 -7.74 -3.78 -5.19
CA ARG A 62 -6.42 -3.63 -4.56
C ARG A 62 -6.44 -4.13 -3.13
N GLU A 63 -5.33 -4.75 -2.76
CA GLU A 63 -5.10 -5.32 -1.44
C GLU A 63 -3.88 -4.69 -0.74
N LEU A 64 -3.87 -4.83 0.58
CA LEU A 64 -2.72 -4.63 1.45
C LEU A 64 -2.37 -5.99 2.04
N ARG A 65 -1.20 -6.50 1.69
CA ARG A 65 -0.62 -7.72 2.27
C ARG A 65 0.14 -7.37 3.55
N PRO A 66 0.52 -8.38 4.36
CA PRO A 66 1.38 -8.14 5.53
C PRO A 66 2.59 -7.26 5.18
N GLY A 67 2.79 -6.20 5.96
CA GLY A 67 3.85 -5.21 5.77
C GLY A 67 3.48 -4.03 4.84
N ASP A 68 2.40 -4.13 4.06
CA ASP A 68 1.92 -3.04 3.22
C ASP A 68 1.21 -1.95 4.02
N TYR A 69 1.18 -0.74 3.45
CA TYR A 69 0.51 0.37 4.10
C TYR A 69 -0.01 1.44 3.13
N LEU A 70 -1.10 2.10 3.52
CA LEU A 70 -1.56 3.38 2.95
C LEU A 70 -1.01 4.53 3.79
N ARG A 71 -0.81 5.70 3.19
CA ARG A 71 -0.43 6.92 3.93
C ARG A 71 -1.33 8.08 3.59
N SER A 72 -1.54 8.95 4.58
CA SER A 72 -2.12 10.26 4.35
C SER A 72 -1.20 11.13 3.48
N ALA A 73 -1.76 12.16 2.84
CA ALA A 73 -1.01 13.00 1.89
C ALA A 73 0.20 13.70 2.54
N GLN A 74 0.04 14.21 3.77
CA GLN A 74 1.13 14.78 4.58
C GLN A 74 1.99 13.72 5.29
N ARG A 75 1.72 12.42 5.05
CA ARG A 75 2.51 11.28 5.55
C ARG A 75 2.54 11.13 7.08
N ARG A 76 1.63 11.81 7.78
CA ARG A 76 1.52 11.77 9.25
C ARG A 76 0.82 10.51 9.76
N TYR A 77 -0.09 9.97 8.95
CA TYR A 77 -0.88 8.79 9.31
C TYR A 77 -0.61 7.66 8.33
N ARG A 78 -0.65 6.43 8.84
CA ARG A 78 -0.49 5.22 8.05
C ARG A 78 -1.53 4.19 8.47
N LEU A 79 -2.19 3.59 7.49
CA LEU A 79 -2.94 2.35 7.70
C LEU A 79 -2.02 1.20 7.30
N VAL A 80 -1.70 0.31 8.24
CA VAL A 80 -0.73 -0.77 8.04
C VAL A 80 -1.43 -2.11 8.24
N MET A 81 -1.25 -3.02 7.29
CA MET A 81 -1.57 -4.43 7.50
C MET A 81 -0.37 -5.07 8.18
N GLN A 82 -0.45 -5.28 9.49
CA GLN A 82 0.67 -5.77 10.29
C GLN A 82 0.89 -7.28 10.09
N GLU A 83 2.11 -7.74 10.34
CA GLU A 83 2.51 -9.15 10.19
C GLU A 83 1.71 -10.12 11.08
N ASP A 84 1.23 -9.62 12.22
CA ASP A 84 0.38 -10.38 13.14
C ASP A 84 -1.07 -10.55 12.65
N GLY A 85 -1.42 -9.96 11.50
CA GLY A 85 -2.75 -9.99 10.91
C GLY A 85 -3.69 -8.87 11.37
N ASN A 86 -3.19 -7.88 12.11
CA ASN A 86 -3.99 -6.73 12.52
C ASN A 86 -3.89 -5.58 11.49
N LEU A 87 -5.03 -4.99 11.12
CA LEU A 87 -5.05 -3.77 10.32
C LEU A 87 -5.14 -2.56 11.27
N VAL A 88 -4.13 -1.69 11.24
CA VAL A 88 -3.96 -0.62 12.22
C VAL A 88 -3.75 0.72 11.54
N LEU A 89 -4.60 1.70 11.89
CA LEU A 89 -4.35 3.11 11.59
C LEU A 89 -3.49 3.69 12.72
N GLN A 90 -2.37 4.31 12.38
CA GLN A 90 -1.40 4.79 13.35
C GLN A 90 -0.75 6.12 12.94
N SER A 91 -0.24 6.85 13.93
CA SER A 91 0.63 8.02 13.76
C SER A 91 1.85 7.89 14.66
N GLY A 92 3.06 8.04 14.11
CA GLY A 92 4.30 7.92 14.89
C GLY A 92 4.47 6.58 15.63
N GLY A 93 3.81 5.51 15.17
CA GLY A 93 3.80 4.20 15.84
C GLY A 93 2.70 4.04 16.90
N ALA A 94 1.99 5.10 17.28
CA ALA A 94 0.83 5.02 18.16
C ALA A 94 -0.42 4.63 17.36
N ALA A 95 -1.11 3.56 17.79
CA ALA A 95 -2.36 3.12 17.19
C ALA A 95 -3.50 4.12 17.51
N LEU A 96 -4.23 4.51 16.47
CA LEU A 96 -5.43 5.37 16.55
C LEU A 96 -6.71 4.55 16.39
N TRP A 97 -6.66 3.50 15.56
CA TRP A 97 -7.75 2.58 15.31
C TRP A 97 -7.18 1.20 14.91
N SER A 98 -7.93 0.12 15.20
CA SER A 98 -7.55 -1.24 14.83
C SER A 98 -8.78 -2.09 14.48
N SER A 99 -8.63 -2.98 13.49
CA SER A 99 -9.63 -3.99 13.12
C SER A 99 -9.81 -5.08 14.19
N LYS A 100 -8.87 -5.19 15.15
CA LYS A 100 -8.80 -6.23 16.19
C LYS A 100 -8.72 -7.65 15.61
N THR A 101 -7.99 -7.80 14.50
CA THR A 101 -7.80 -9.09 13.81
C THR A 101 -6.44 -9.73 14.07
N GLY A 102 -5.66 -9.21 15.02
CA GLY A 102 -4.36 -9.76 15.40
C GLY A 102 -4.44 -11.23 15.83
N GLY A 103 -3.35 -11.96 15.62
CA GLY A 103 -3.27 -13.42 15.79
C GLY A 103 -3.61 -14.21 14.51
N ASN A 104 -3.81 -13.53 13.38
CA ASN A 104 -4.11 -14.13 12.08
C ASN A 104 -2.98 -13.85 11.09
N ALA A 105 -1.78 -14.37 11.37
CA ALA A 105 -0.61 -14.16 10.50
C ALA A 105 -0.92 -14.52 9.04
N GLY A 106 -0.46 -13.67 8.12
CA GLY A 106 -0.78 -13.80 6.69
C GLY A 106 -2.14 -13.25 6.27
N ALA A 107 -2.91 -12.65 7.19
CA ALA A 107 -4.12 -11.90 6.83
C ALA A 107 -3.80 -10.73 5.90
N PHE A 108 -4.78 -10.33 5.09
CA PHE A 108 -4.67 -9.24 4.14
C PHE A 108 -5.97 -8.42 4.13
N ALA A 109 -5.88 -7.17 3.70
CA ALA A 109 -7.05 -6.29 3.56
C ALA A 109 -7.29 -5.98 2.08
N VAL A 110 -8.53 -5.96 1.62
CA VAL A 110 -8.88 -5.73 0.21
C VAL A 110 -10.05 -4.75 0.09
N MET A 111 -9.95 -3.82 -0.85
CA MET A 111 -11.09 -3.02 -1.30
C MET A 111 -11.78 -3.81 -2.40
N GLN A 112 -12.85 -4.52 -2.08
CA GLN A 112 -13.54 -5.40 -3.01
C GLN A 112 -14.25 -4.59 -4.11
N ASN A 113 -14.39 -5.18 -5.31
CA ASN A 113 -15.12 -4.54 -6.42
C ASN A 113 -16.57 -4.18 -6.11
N ASP A 114 -17.21 -4.86 -5.16
CA ASP A 114 -18.57 -4.55 -4.69
C ASP A 114 -18.64 -3.28 -3.81
N GLY A 115 -17.50 -2.71 -3.45
CA GLY A 115 -17.38 -1.51 -2.64
C GLY A 115 -17.22 -1.76 -1.14
N ASN A 116 -17.00 -3.00 -0.70
CA ASN A 116 -16.72 -3.34 0.69
C ASN A 116 -15.22 -3.42 0.95
N PHE A 117 -14.74 -2.79 2.02
CA PHE A 117 -13.35 -2.94 2.47
C PHE A 117 -13.29 -3.99 3.58
N VAL A 118 -12.53 -5.06 3.36
CA VAL A 118 -12.58 -6.26 4.21
C VAL A 118 -11.17 -6.75 4.54
N VAL A 119 -10.96 -7.19 5.78
CA VAL A 119 -9.81 -7.97 6.21
C VAL A 119 -10.16 -9.44 6.16
N TYR A 120 -9.36 -10.22 5.46
CA TYR A 120 -9.45 -11.66 5.33
C TYR A 120 -8.27 -12.34 6.02
N SER A 121 -8.50 -13.52 6.61
CA SER A 121 -7.41 -14.42 7.00
C SER A 121 -6.65 -14.91 5.77
N SER A 122 -5.47 -15.51 5.97
CA SER A 122 -4.73 -16.19 4.89
C SER A 122 -5.52 -17.30 4.17
N GLY A 123 -6.49 -17.92 4.85
CA GLY A 123 -7.42 -18.89 4.26
C GLY A 123 -8.73 -18.28 3.73
N GLU A 124 -8.73 -16.97 3.39
CA GLU A 124 -9.86 -16.26 2.78
C GLU A 124 -11.16 -16.23 3.61
N LYS A 125 -11.10 -16.53 4.91
CA LYS A 125 -12.21 -16.27 5.84
C LYS A 125 -12.28 -14.77 6.18
N PRO A 126 -13.44 -14.11 6.05
CA PRO A 126 -13.58 -12.71 6.45
C PRO A 126 -13.45 -12.57 7.97
N LEU A 127 -12.62 -11.63 8.40
CA LEU A 127 -12.35 -11.34 9.82
C LEU A 127 -13.02 -10.04 10.27
N TRP A 128 -13.03 -9.02 9.40
CA TRP A 128 -13.63 -7.71 9.65
C TRP A 128 -13.99 -7.02 8.34
N GLY A 129 -14.99 -6.13 8.30
CA GLY A 129 -15.27 -5.30 7.12
C GLY A 129 -16.15 -4.09 7.39
N THR A 130 -16.15 -3.13 6.46
CA THR A 130 -16.84 -1.83 6.57
C THR A 130 -18.35 -1.90 6.35
N ARG A 131 -18.86 -3.00 5.77
CA ARG A 131 -20.28 -3.20 5.40
C ARG A 131 -20.77 -2.17 4.38
N THR A 132 -19.94 -1.84 3.41
CA THR A 132 -20.22 -0.83 2.37
C THR A 132 -20.49 -1.44 0.99
N ALA A 133 -20.78 -2.74 0.93
CA ALA A 133 -21.12 -3.45 -0.31
C ALA A 133 -22.32 -2.80 -1.03
N GLY A 134 -22.37 -2.94 -2.36
CA GLY A 134 -23.35 -2.29 -3.23
C GLY A 134 -22.89 -0.94 -3.78
N ASN A 135 -21.62 -0.59 -3.60
CA ASN A 135 -21.03 0.67 -4.04
C ASN A 135 -19.82 0.40 -4.96
N PRO A 136 -20.03 -0.14 -6.18
CA PRO A 136 -18.94 -0.46 -7.08
C PRO A 136 -18.08 0.77 -7.42
N GLY A 137 -16.77 0.56 -7.50
CA GLY A 137 -15.79 1.65 -7.68
C GLY A 137 -15.52 2.49 -6.43
N ALA A 138 -16.07 2.12 -5.28
CA ALA A 138 -15.69 2.72 -4.01
C ALA A 138 -14.18 2.54 -3.71
N PHE A 139 -13.65 3.44 -2.91
CA PHE A 139 -12.23 3.45 -2.55
C PHE A 139 -12.01 3.84 -1.09
N LEU A 140 -10.92 3.35 -0.51
CA LEU A 140 -10.47 3.71 0.83
C LEU A 140 -9.45 4.84 0.77
N GLN A 141 -9.53 5.80 1.69
CA GLN A 141 -8.53 6.86 1.85
C GLN A 141 -8.15 7.08 3.31
N VAL A 142 -6.85 7.28 3.57
CA VAL A 142 -6.34 7.78 4.85
C VAL A 142 -6.18 9.29 4.75
N GLN A 143 -6.83 10.02 5.64
CA GLN A 143 -6.86 11.48 5.66
C GLN A 143 -5.81 12.08 6.59
N ASP A 144 -5.50 13.36 6.40
CA ASP A 144 -4.51 14.09 7.19
C ASP A 144 -5.02 14.56 8.56
N ASP A 145 -6.25 14.21 8.92
CA ASP A 145 -6.85 14.39 10.25
C ASP A 145 -6.81 13.12 11.11
N GLY A 146 -6.21 12.03 10.58
CA GLY A 146 -6.15 10.74 11.25
C GLY A 146 -7.45 9.94 11.17
N ASN A 147 -8.20 10.12 10.08
CA ASN A 147 -9.37 9.34 9.73
C ASN A 147 -9.10 8.40 8.55
N MET A 148 -9.70 7.21 8.58
CA MET A 148 -9.79 6.29 7.45
C MET A 148 -11.24 6.24 6.98
N VAL A 149 -11.47 6.53 5.70
CA VAL A 149 -12.82 6.69 5.13
C VAL A 149 -12.95 5.84 3.87
N VAL A 150 -14.07 5.12 3.74
CA VAL A 150 -14.51 4.52 2.48
C VAL A 150 -15.43 5.52 1.79
N TYR A 151 -15.19 5.78 0.52
CA TYR A 151 -15.96 6.69 -0.31
C TYR A 151 -16.63 5.94 -1.46
N THR A 152 -17.80 6.40 -1.91
CA THR A 152 -18.35 6.03 -3.22
C THR A 152 -17.39 6.44 -4.34
N ALA A 153 -17.61 5.93 -5.56
CA ALA A 153 -16.88 6.40 -6.74
C ALA A 153 -17.03 7.91 -6.98
N GLY A 154 -18.16 8.50 -6.57
CA GLY A 154 -18.44 9.94 -6.64
C GLY A 154 -17.80 10.79 -5.53
N GLY A 155 -17.23 10.15 -4.50
CA GLY A 155 -16.57 10.85 -3.40
C GLY A 155 -17.45 11.11 -2.17
N ASP A 156 -18.63 10.51 -2.08
CA ASP A 156 -19.48 10.59 -0.89
C ASP A 156 -19.02 9.57 0.18
N PRO A 157 -18.93 9.94 1.45
CA PRO A 157 -18.45 9.03 2.50
C PRO A 157 -19.49 7.95 2.80
N LEU A 158 -19.05 6.69 2.87
CA LEU A 158 -19.86 5.51 3.20
C LEU A 158 -19.59 4.98 4.61
N TRP A 159 -18.34 5.09 5.07
CA TRP A 159 -17.92 4.60 6.38
C TRP A 159 -16.69 5.39 6.87
N SER A 160 -16.56 5.56 8.18
CA SER A 160 -15.42 6.22 8.82
C SER A 160 -14.95 5.46 10.06
N SER A 161 -13.64 5.52 10.32
CA SER A 161 -13.02 4.94 11.53
C SER A 161 -13.33 5.69 12.84
N ARG A 162 -14.08 6.79 12.76
CA ARG A 162 -14.49 7.63 13.89
C ARG A 162 -16.00 7.75 13.95
#